data_AF-A0A804PTD8-F1
#
_entry.id   AF-A0A804PTD8-F1
#
_cell.length_a   1.000
_cell.length_b   1.000
_cell.length_c   1.000
_cell.angle_alpha   90.00
_cell.angle_beta   90.00
_cell.angle_gamma   90.00
#
_symmetry.space_group_name_H-M   'P 1'
#
loop_
_entity.id
_entity.type
_entity.pdbx_description
1 polymer ?
#
loop_
_entity_poly.entity_id
_entity_poly.type
_entity_poly.pdbx_seq_one_letter_code
_entity_poly.pdbx_strand_id
1 'polypeptide(L)'
;MVARNGCLCSLSFKDWRLLIGKKDRNNEQKNKQDVLKQVKMRFLYPARMEKWILRTIGERWRQHKSNLKSLHFDAHRSKENNLKNVPKGVLDDQWVALVNNWFTTKSQDISEANRINCAKRKATHTSGTKSFARNREDMDHLFGTEGTRSRKEIPP
;
A
#
# COMPACT_ATOMS: atom_id res chain seq x y z
N MET A 1 14.41 9.36 6.25
CA MET A 1 13.25 8.42 6.35
C MET A 1 13.73 7.02 6.00
N VAL A 2 13.52 6.01 6.86
CA VAL A 2 14.12 4.65 6.74
C VAL A 2 13.78 3.97 5.40
N ALA A 3 12.54 4.08 4.93
CA ALA A 3 12.06 3.44 3.70
C ALA A 3 12.72 3.92 2.39
N ARG A 4 13.41 5.08 2.41
CA ARG A 4 14.11 5.65 1.24
C ARG A 4 15.61 5.31 1.21
N ASN A 5 16.13 4.67 2.26
CA ASN A 5 17.53 4.28 2.29
C ASN A 5 17.73 3.07 1.38
N GLY A 6 18.37 3.25 0.22
CA GLY A 6 18.61 2.20 -0.77
C GLY A 6 19.46 1.04 -0.24
N CYS A 7 20.33 1.25 0.74
CA CYS A 7 21.15 0.20 1.33
C CYS A 7 20.33 -0.72 2.24
N LEU A 8 19.34 -0.15 2.96
CA LEU A 8 18.53 -0.89 3.92
C LEU A 8 17.22 -1.42 3.31
N CYS A 9 16.61 -0.61 2.46
CA CYS A 9 15.33 -0.85 1.81
C CYS A 9 15.52 -0.84 0.29
N SER A 10 16.39 -1.73 -0.21
CA SER A 10 16.75 -1.82 -1.63
C SER A 10 15.53 -1.85 -2.55
N LEU A 11 15.59 -1.02 -3.59
CA LEU A 11 14.52 -0.91 -4.57
C LEU A 11 14.56 -2.02 -5.62
N SER A 12 15.62 -2.81 -5.68
CA SER A 12 15.76 -3.94 -6.63
C SER A 12 14.77 -5.07 -6.35
N PHE A 13 14.32 -5.23 -5.11
CA PHE A 13 13.33 -6.27 -4.74
C PHE A 13 11.94 -5.96 -5.30
N LYS A 14 11.26 -6.95 -5.89
CA LYS A 14 9.90 -6.76 -6.45
C LYS A 14 8.82 -6.64 -5.37
N ASP A 15 8.98 -7.35 -4.25
CA ASP A 15 8.02 -7.38 -3.15
C ASP A 15 8.72 -7.07 -1.83
N TRP A 16 8.08 -6.26 -0.99
CA TRP A 16 8.52 -5.95 0.37
C TRP A 16 8.76 -7.22 1.18
N ARG A 17 7.93 -8.25 0.99
CA ARG A 17 8.04 -9.55 1.69
C ARG A 17 9.35 -10.28 1.38
N LEU A 18 9.90 -10.08 0.19
CA LEU A 18 11.21 -10.64 -0.19
C LEU A 18 12.35 -9.90 0.50
N LEU A 19 12.20 -8.57 0.68
CA LEU A 19 13.19 -7.74 1.33
C LEU A 19 13.35 -8.04 2.82
N ILE A 20 12.23 -8.19 3.54
CA ILE A 20 12.23 -8.50 4.99
C ILE A 20 12.34 -10.02 5.28
N GLY A 21 12.46 -10.83 4.22
CA GLY A 21 12.51 -12.28 4.26
C GLY A 21 11.17 -12.94 4.60
N LYS A 22 10.84 -14.03 3.90
CA LYS A 22 10.08 -15.13 4.52
C LYS A 22 11.06 -16.01 5.29
N LYS A 23 10.53 -16.81 6.22
CA LYS A 23 11.24 -17.85 6.96
C LYS A 23 11.71 -18.95 6.00
N ASP A 24 12.71 -18.68 5.17
CA ASP A 24 13.44 -19.71 4.44
C ASP A 24 14.78 -19.94 5.11
N ARG A 25 15.19 -21.22 5.15
CA ARG A 25 16.26 -21.76 6.01
C ARG A 25 17.62 -21.02 5.91
N ASN A 26 17.87 -20.26 4.84
CA ASN A 26 19.17 -19.64 4.55
C ASN A 26 19.13 -18.12 4.25
N ASN A 27 17.96 -17.45 4.24
CA ASN A 27 17.89 -16.01 3.98
C ASN A 27 17.71 -15.26 5.31
N GLU A 28 18.84 -14.86 5.87
CA GLU A 28 18.96 -14.27 7.19
C GLU A 28 18.05 -13.04 7.35
N GLN A 29 17.37 -12.94 8.50
CA GLN A 29 16.48 -11.85 8.89
C GLN A 29 17.16 -10.47 9.01
N LYS A 30 18.37 -10.32 8.44
CA LYS A 30 19.29 -9.21 8.57
C LYS A 30 18.65 -7.88 8.20
N ASN A 31 18.05 -7.77 7.02
CA ASN A 31 17.35 -6.54 6.60
C ASN A 31 16.21 -6.15 7.55
N LYS A 32 15.43 -7.13 8.04
CA LYS A 32 14.34 -6.87 8.99
C LYS A 32 14.90 -6.34 10.31
N GLN A 33 15.94 -6.99 10.84
CA GLN A 33 16.58 -6.58 12.09
C GLN A 33 17.23 -5.21 11.96
N ASP A 34 17.91 -4.93 10.85
CA ASP A 34 18.56 -3.66 10.59
C ASP A 34 17.54 -2.51 10.45
N VAL A 35 16.40 -2.77 9.78
CA VAL A 35 15.27 -1.82 9.71
C VAL A 35 14.76 -1.51 11.10
N LEU A 36 14.52 -2.52 11.93
CA LEU A 36 14.04 -2.33 13.29
C LEU A 36 15.09 -1.62 14.18
N LYS A 37 16.38 -1.95 14.04
CA LYS A 37 17.48 -1.30 14.74
C LYS A 37 17.55 0.19 14.41
N GLN A 38 17.44 0.55 13.13
CA GLN A 38 17.39 1.94 12.69
C GLN A 38 16.20 2.71 13.25
N VAL A 39 15.05 2.06 13.43
CA VAL A 39 13.87 2.68 14.07
C VAL A 39 14.09 2.82 15.58
N LYS A 40 14.58 1.77 16.27
CA LYS A 40 14.87 1.79 17.72
C LYS A 40 15.88 2.87 18.10
N MET A 41 16.85 3.14 17.24
CA MET A 41 17.83 4.23 17.45
C MET A 41 17.19 5.63 17.51
N ARG A 42 15.98 5.81 16.97
CA ARG A 42 15.29 7.11 16.92
C ARG A 42 14.04 7.16 17.80
N PHE A 43 13.44 6.01 18.08
CA PHE A 43 12.15 5.92 18.75
C PHE A 43 12.16 4.79 19.78
N LEU A 44 11.67 5.09 20.98
CA LEU A 44 11.35 4.08 21.98
C LEU A 44 9.97 3.48 21.66
N TYR A 45 9.89 2.16 21.56
CA TYR A 45 8.63 1.47 21.31
C TYR A 45 8.65 0.04 21.90
N PRO A 46 7.49 -0.51 22.28
CA PRO A 46 7.40 -1.89 22.77
C PRO A 46 7.48 -2.91 21.63
N ALA A 47 8.10 -4.07 21.86
CA ALA A 47 8.31 -5.10 20.83
C ALA A 47 7.03 -5.53 20.08
N ARG A 48 5.86 -5.49 20.73
CA ARG A 48 4.55 -5.78 20.11
C ARG A 48 4.23 -4.90 18.87
N MET A 49 4.85 -3.72 18.77
CA MET A 49 4.63 -2.79 17.65
C MET A 49 5.49 -3.10 16.42
N GLU A 50 6.49 -3.98 16.50
CA GLU A 50 7.42 -4.26 15.39
C GLU A 50 6.69 -4.69 14.11
N LYS A 51 5.64 -5.51 14.24
CA LYS A 51 4.81 -5.94 13.10
C LYS A 51 4.13 -4.75 12.42
N TRP A 52 3.61 -3.81 13.21
CA TRP A 52 2.98 -2.60 12.69
C TRP A 52 4.01 -1.68 12.03
N ILE A 53 5.17 -1.49 12.66
CA ILE A 53 6.28 -0.68 12.15
C ILE A 53 6.74 -1.20 10.78
N LEU A 54 6.99 -2.50 10.66
CA LEU A 54 7.42 -3.12 9.40
C LEU A 54 6.36 -2.98 8.30
N ARG A 55 5.07 -3.07 8.65
CA ARG A 55 3.97 -2.84 7.71
C ARG A 55 3.98 -1.41 7.20
N THR A 56 4.09 -0.44 8.11
CA THR A 56 4.13 0.99 7.78
C THR A 56 5.34 1.33 6.91
N ILE A 57 6.53 0.82 7.25
CA ILE A 57 7.74 1.04 6.44
C ILE A 57 7.58 0.42 5.06
N GLY A 58 7.04 -0.80 4.96
CA GLY A 58 6.79 -1.44 3.68
C GLY A 58 5.80 -0.69 2.80
N GLU A 59 4.78 -0.06 3.40
CA GLU A 59 3.88 0.84 2.68
C GLU A 59 4.60 2.08 2.15
N ARG A 60 5.42 2.72 2.99
CA ARG A 60 6.22 3.87 2.56
C ARG A 60 7.25 3.52 1.48
N TRP A 61 7.81 2.31 1.51
CA TRP A 61 8.70 1.79 0.47
C TRP A 61 7.97 1.59 -0.86
N ARG A 62 6.76 1.00 -0.85
CA ARG A 62 5.92 0.89 -2.06
C ARG A 62 5.53 2.26 -2.59
N GLN A 63 5.13 3.18 -1.71
CA GLN A 63 4.81 4.56 -2.10
C GLN A 63 6.02 5.25 -2.72
N HIS A 64 7.21 5.05 -2.17
CA HIS A 64 8.43 5.63 -2.72
C HIS A 64 8.66 5.15 -4.16
N LYS A 65 8.54 3.85 -4.44
CA LYS A 65 8.62 3.31 -5.81
C LYS A 65 7.57 3.90 -6.75
N SER A 66 6.34 4.03 -6.26
CA SER A 66 5.25 4.64 -7.04
C SER A 66 5.58 6.09 -7.40
N ASN A 67 6.08 6.87 -6.44
CA ASN A 67 6.46 8.26 -6.66
C ASN A 67 7.64 8.37 -7.64
N LEU A 68 8.62 7.48 -7.54
CA LEU A 68 9.73 7.44 -8.50
C LEU A 68 9.23 7.16 -9.92
N LYS A 69 8.31 6.20 -10.07
CA LYS A 69 7.68 5.91 -11.36
C LYS A 69 6.93 7.12 -11.89
N SER A 70 6.10 7.78 -11.08
CA SER A 70 5.29 8.92 -11.55
C SER A 70 6.13 10.15 -11.93
N LEU A 71 7.28 10.35 -11.29
CA LEU A 71 8.10 11.55 -11.49
C LEU A 71 9.17 11.38 -12.58
N HIS A 72 9.72 10.17 -12.74
CA HIS A 72 10.92 9.96 -13.55
C HIS A 72 10.77 8.92 -14.66
N PHE A 73 9.68 8.14 -14.67
CA PHE A 73 9.43 7.15 -15.71
C PHE A 73 8.38 7.65 -16.70
N ASP A 74 8.73 7.60 -17.97
CA ASP A 74 7.86 7.93 -19.10
C ASP A 74 7.73 6.72 -20.03
N ALA A 75 6.52 6.18 -20.13
CA ALA A 75 6.23 5.00 -20.94
C ALA A 75 6.34 5.27 -22.47
N HIS A 76 6.28 6.53 -22.89
CA HIS A 76 6.38 6.92 -24.29
C HIS A 76 7.84 7.15 -24.73
N ARG A 77 8.79 7.21 -23.78
CA ARG A 77 10.22 7.33 -24.07
C ARG A 77 10.87 5.95 -24.19
N SER A 78 11.99 5.91 -24.92
CA SER A 78 12.81 4.72 -24.99
C SER A 78 13.31 4.28 -23.62
N LYS A 79 13.62 2.99 -23.50
CA LYS A 79 14.12 2.39 -22.27
C LYS A 79 15.44 3.03 -21.83
N GLU A 80 16.33 3.30 -22.79
CA GLU A 80 17.64 3.91 -22.57
C GLU A 80 17.50 5.32 -21.99
N ASN A 81 16.52 6.10 -22.48
CA ASN A 81 16.26 7.44 -21.98
C ASN A 81 15.72 7.40 -20.55
N ASN A 82 14.86 6.44 -20.21
CA ASN A 82 14.40 6.23 -18.85
C ASN A 82 15.54 5.80 -17.90
N LEU A 83 16.45 4.94 -18.37
CA LEU A 83 17.61 4.51 -17.58
C LEU A 83 18.55 5.67 -17.25
N LYS A 84 18.73 6.63 -18.17
CA LYS A 84 19.53 7.84 -17.95
C LYS A 84 18.89 8.84 -16.97
N ASN A 85 17.57 8.79 -16.76
CA ASN A 85 16.85 9.70 -15.86
C ASN A 85 16.93 9.23 -14.39
N VAL A 86 18.14 9.08 -13.86
CA VAL A 86 18.36 8.59 -12.49
C VAL A 86 17.98 9.66 -11.46
N PRO A 87 17.04 9.38 -10.53
CA PRO A 87 16.67 10.32 -9.48
C PRO A 87 17.77 10.51 -8.44
N LYS A 88 17.96 11.75 -7.95
CA LYS A 88 18.94 12.05 -6.89
C LYS A 88 18.66 11.23 -5.63
N GLY A 89 19.67 10.51 -5.14
CA GLY A 89 19.60 9.70 -3.91
C GLY A 89 19.06 8.28 -4.11
N VAL A 90 18.84 7.86 -5.35
CA VAL A 90 18.61 6.45 -5.72
C VAL A 90 19.93 5.88 -6.25
N LEU A 91 20.23 4.63 -5.90
CA LEU A 91 21.40 3.92 -6.42
C LEU A 91 21.15 3.46 -7.86
N ASP A 92 22.13 3.65 -8.74
CA ASP A 92 22.03 3.44 -10.19
C ASP A 92 21.60 2.01 -10.55
N ASP A 93 22.23 1.03 -9.93
CA ASP A 93 21.94 -0.40 -10.04
C ASP A 93 20.48 -0.72 -9.64
N GLN A 94 19.97 -0.05 -8.61
CA GLN A 94 18.58 -0.19 -8.18
C GLN A 94 17.59 0.48 -9.12
N TRP A 95 17.98 1.63 -9.70
CA TRP A 95 17.19 2.32 -10.71
C TRP A 95 17.06 1.48 -11.98
N VAL A 96 18.16 0.90 -12.46
CA VAL A 96 18.19 0.00 -13.61
C VAL A 96 17.23 -1.18 -13.38
N ALA A 97 17.27 -1.80 -12.19
CA ALA A 97 16.36 -2.89 -11.84
C ALA A 97 14.88 -2.48 -11.86
N LEU A 98 14.54 -1.28 -11.36
CA LEU A 98 13.18 -0.74 -11.38
C LEU A 98 12.67 -0.50 -12.80
N VAL A 99 13.45 0.23 -13.61
CA VAL A 99 13.09 0.55 -14.99
C VAL A 99 12.91 -0.72 -15.81
N ASN A 100 13.87 -1.66 -15.70
CA ASN A 100 13.76 -2.97 -16.35
C ASN A 100 12.47 -3.69 -15.97
N ASN A 101 12.11 -3.69 -14.69
CA ASN A 101 10.88 -4.31 -14.23
C ASN A 101 9.63 -3.63 -14.80
N TRP A 102 9.58 -2.30 -14.89
CA TRP A 102 8.43 -1.56 -15.44
C TRP A 102 8.21 -1.78 -16.94
N PHE A 103 9.26 -2.09 -17.70
CA PHE A 103 9.17 -2.47 -19.11
C PHE A 103 8.74 -3.93 -19.35
N THR A 104 8.61 -4.75 -18.31
CA THR A 104 8.11 -6.13 -18.49
C THR A 104 6.61 -6.14 -18.75
N THR A 105 6.15 -6.99 -19.67
CA THR A 105 4.72 -7.19 -19.99
C THR A 105 3.90 -7.45 -18.73
N LYS A 106 4.39 -8.36 -17.86
CA LYS A 106 3.76 -8.65 -16.57
C LYS A 106 3.53 -7.40 -15.72
N SER A 107 4.50 -6.48 -15.66
CA SER A 107 4.33 -5.25 -14.88
C SER A 107 3.37 -4.27 -15.53
N GLN A 108 3.30 -4.24 -16.87
CA GLN A 108 2.37 -3.41 -17.62
C GLN A 108 0.94 -3.92 -17.45
N ASP A 109 0.71 -5.22 -17.60
CA ASP A 109 -0.60 -5.86 -17.43
C ASP A 109 -1.18 -5.62 -16.03
N ILE A 110 -0.34 -5.81 -14.98
CA ILE A 110 -0.73 -5.53 -13.60
C ILE A 110 -1.06 -4.05 -13.42
N SER A 111 -0.29 -3.16 -14.03
CA SER A 111 -0.54 -1.71 -13.92
C SER A 111 -1.87 -1.33 -14.59
N GLU A 112 -2.14 -1.90 -15.76
CA GLU A 112 -3.37 -1.66 -16.52
C GLU A 112 -4.60 -2.19 -15.78
N ALA A 113 -4.54 -3.44 -15.30
CA ALA A 113 -5.59 -4.02 -14.48
C ALA A 113 -5.86 -3.19 -13.22
N ASN A 114 -4.81 -2.71 -12.54
CA ASN A 114 -4.95 -1.85 -11.37
C ASN A 114 -5.57 -0.49 -11.71
N ARG A 115 -5.24 0.09 -12.88
CA ARG A 115 -5.85 1.34 -13.37
C ARG A 115 -7.34 1.16 -13.61
N ILE A 116 -7.72 0.11 -14.33
CA ILE A 116 -9.11 -0.26 -14.60
C ILE A 116 -9.87 -0.51 -13.28
N ASN A 117 -9.28 -1.28 -12.35
CA ASN A 117 -9.88 -1.55 -11.06
C ASN A 117 -10.06 -0.28 -10.22
N CYS A 118 -9.09 0.63 -10.24
CA CYS A 118 -9.19 1.91 -9.56
C CYS A 118 -10.33 2.76 -10.11
N ALA A 119 -10.46 2.83 -11.45
CA ALA A 119 -11.57 3.53 -12.11
C ALA A 119 -12.95 2.91 -11.80
N LYS A 120 -13.00 1.59 -11.56
CA LYS A 120 -14.23 0.87 -11.18
C LYS A 120 -14.59 1.00 -9.70
N ARG A 121 -13.72 1.54 -8.84
CA ARG A 121 -14.03 1.75 -7.41
C ARG A 121 -15.13 2.81 -7.28
N LYS A 122 -16.37 2.36 -7.10
CA LYS A 122 -17.49 3.23 -6.70
C LYS A 122 -17.38 3.51 -5.19
N ALA A 123 -17.55 4.79 -4.84
CA ALA A 123 -17.59 5.40 -3.51
C ALA A 123 -16.86 4.66 -2.37
N THR A 124 -15.80 5.29 -1.86
CA THR A 124 -15.35 5.11 -0.48
C THR A 124 -16.56 5.21 0.45
N HIS A 125 -16.64 4.38 1.48
CA HIS A 125 -17.78 4.37 2.40
C HIS A 125 -18.00 5.76 3.04
N THR A 126 -18.95 6.55 2.52
CA THR A 126 -19.26 7.92 2.96
C THR A 126 -20.31 7.94 4.06
N SER A 127 -20.31 6.98 5.00
CA SER A 127 -21.18 7.11 6.18
C SER A 127 -20.74 8.24 7.11
N GLY A 128 -19.64 8.92 6.79
CA GLY A 128 -19.08 9.96 7.64
C GLY A 128 -18.81 9.42 9.04
N THR A 129 -18.91 10.29 10.04
CA THR A 129 -18.80 9.92 11.46
C THR A 129 -20.10 9.32 12.02
N LYS A 130 -21.19 9.27 11.23
CA LYS A 130 -22.46 8.72 11.70
C LYS A 130 -22.43 7.20 11.65
N SER A 131 -22.88 6.57 12.74
CA SER A 131 -23.06 5.12 12.80
C SER A 131 -24.20 4.69 11.86
N PHE A 132 -24.14 3.46 11.34
CA PHE A 132 -25.22 2.90 10.53
C PHE A 132 -26.59 2.93 11.21
N ALA A 133 -26.63 2.78 12.54
CA ALA A 133 -27.85 2.90 13.33
C ALA A 133 -28.48 4.30 13.20
N ARG A 134 -27.67 5.36 13.27
CA ARG A 134 -28.14 6.75 13.11
C ARG A 134 -28.57 7.05 11.67
N ASN A 135 -27.82 6.54 10.69
CA ASN A 135 -28.24 6.67 9.29
C ASN A 135 -29.57 5.93 9.02
N ARG A 136 -29.82 4.80 9.72
CA ARG A 136 -31.09 4.07 9.61
C ARG A 136 -32.24 4.87 10.22
N GLU A 137 -32.04 5.40 11.43
CA GLU A 137 -33.01 6.26 12.11
C GLU A 137 -33.33 7.53 11.30
N ASP A 138 -32.32 8.22 10.76
CA ASP A 138 -32.50 9.37 9.86
C ASP A 138 -33.34 9.00 8.63
N MET A 139 -33.13 7.80 8.05
CA MET A 139 -33.90 7.32 6.90
C MET A 139 -35.34 6.93 7.30
N ASP A 140 -35.52 6.34 8.46
CA ASP A 140 -36.85 6.01 9.02
C ASP A 140 -37.65 7.30 9.30
N HIS A 141 -36.99 8.38 9.76
CA HIS A 141 -37.60 9.70 9.94
C HIS A 141 -37.88 10.45 8.64
N LEU A 142 -36.99 10.36 7.63
CA LEU A 142 -37.17 11.04 6.35
C LEU A 142 -38.22 10.38 5.46
N PHE A 143 -38.25 9.04 5.44
CA PHE A 143 -39.09 8.30 4.49
C PHE A 143 -40.31 7.64 5.12
N GLY A 144 -40.42 7.64 6.46
CA GLY A 144 -41.57 7.09 7.17
C GLY A 144 -41.78 5.61 6.86
N THR A 145 -41.31 4.72 7.72
CA THR A 145 -41.72 3.32 7.60
C THR A 145 -43.22 3.21 7.87
N GLU A 146 -44.03 3.01 6.82
CA GLU A 146 -45.36 2.43 6.98
C GLU A 146 -45.18 1.09 7.67
N GLY A 147 -45.53 1.07 8.95
CA GLY A 147 -45.35 -0.07 9.82
C GLY A 147 -46.21 -1.23 9.37
N THR A 148 -45.60 -2.28 8.83
CA THR A 148 -46.21 -3.61 8.79
C THR A 148 -46.16 -4.22 10.20
N ARG A 149 -47.05 -3.76 11.08
CA ARG A 149 -47.33 -4.40 12.37
C ARG A 149 -48.75 -4.93 12.37
N SER A 150 -48.94 -6.13 11.81
CA SER A 150 -50.10 -6.95 12.14
C SER A 150 -49.65 -8.06 13.10
N ARG A 151 -49.69 -7.77 14.41
CA ARG A 151 -49.72 -8.79 15.46
C ARG A 151 -51.18 -8.87 15.89
N LYS A 152 -51.89 -9.90 15.44
CA LYS A 152 -53.23 -10.22 15.94
C LYS A 152 -53.12 -10.58 17.41
N GLU A 153 -53.69 -9.77 18.29
CA GLU A 153 -53.96 -10.15 19.67
C GLU A 153 -55.21 -11.03 19.70
N ILE A 154 -55.11 -12.14 20.44
CA ILE A 154 -56.16 -13.13 20.66
C ILE A 154 -56.99 -12.64 21.87
N PRO A 155 -58.32 -12.49 21.79
CA PRO A 155 -59.15 -12.13 22.94
C PRO A 155 -59.39 -13.34 23.87
N PRO A 156 -59.85 -13.10 25.12
CA PRO A 156 -59.69 -13.99 26.27
C PRO A 156 -60.44 -15.33 26.18
#